data_AF-A0A3P6QGU5-F1
#
_entry.id   AF-A0A3P6QGU5-F1
#
_cell.length_a   1.000
_cell.length_b   1.000
_cell.length_c   1.000
_cell.angle_alpha   90.00
_cell.angle_beta   90.00
_cell.angle_gamma   90.00
#
_symmetry.space_group_name_H-M   'P 1'
#
loop_
_entity.id
_entity.type
_entity.pdbx_description
1 polymer ?
#
loop_
_entity_poly.entity_id
_entity_poly.type
_entity_poly.pdbx_seq_one_letter_code
_entity_poly.pdbx_strand_id
1 'polypeptide(L)'
;IFRNIIISYAGCLRHGLIPNLLAEGKGARYNCRDAVWFWLYGIERYVRMAPEGHEILKCPVLRIYPDDDVIYGEDAREQLLIDVMYEALSRHFAGIDFRERNAGFEIDEHMKDEGFNVKAYVDRNTGFIHGGNRWNCGTWMDKMGSSEKAGNRGEPATPRDGAAVELQALAYNILCAMAEWSDSGLISQNGVSHDSENWTWSQWAEKIKANFEPQFYVSENDDSKYVNRRNILKDTVGSSLGYSDYELRPNFTIALATAPTLVDPHKAWLALEAAKKYLLGPIGIKTLDPSDWAYNGDYYNDDGCDKKTACGWNYHQG
;
A
#
# COMPACT_ATOMS: atom_id res chain seq x y z
N ILE A 1 -12.12 -21.52 4.42
CA ILE A 1 -11.50 -20.88 3.22
C ILE A 1 -10.64 -19.69 3.62
N PHE A 2 -11.21 -18.60 4.18
CA PHE A 2 -10.46 -17.39 4.56
C PHE A 2 -9.22 -17.65 5.43
N ARG A 3 -9.37 -18.44 6.51
CA ARG A 3 -8.24 -18.87 7.36
C ARG A 3 -7.09 -19.46 6.54
N ASN A 4 -7.39 -20.36 5.61
CA ASN A 4 -6.36 -21.04 4.82
C ASN A 4 -5.66 -20.07 3.88
N ILE A 5 -6.40 -19.13 3.26
CA ILE A 5 -5.81 -18.09 2.41
C ILE A 5 -4.84 -17.22 3.21
N ILE A 6 -5.27 -16.75 4.40
CA ILE A 6 -4.43 -15.95 5.30
C ILE A 6 -3.12 -16.69 5.62
N ILE A 7 -3.23 -17.95 6.04
CA ILE A 7 -2.08 -18.77 6.44
C ILE A 7 -1.17 -19.10 5.24
N SER A 8 -1.73 -19.36 4.07
CA SER A 8 -0.95 -19.63 2.85
C SER A 8 -0.11 -18.41 2.42
N TYR A 9 -0.70 -17.21 2.42
CA TYR A 9 0.04 -15.98 2.12
C TYR A 9 1.06 -15.64 3.22
N ALA A 10 0.73 -15.89 4.49
CA ALA A 10 1.65 -15.72 5.61
C ALA A 10 2.94 -16.54 5.43
N GLY A 11 2.83 -17.77 4.91
CA GLY A 11 3.97 -18.63 4.63
C GLY A 11 4.95 -18.02 3.62
N CYS A 12 4.46 -17.13 2.77
CA CYS A 12 5.20 -16.48 1.69
C CYS A 12 5.65 -15.06 2.06
N LEU A 13 5.54 -14.61 3.32
CA LEU A 13 6.11 -13.33 3.72
C LEU A 13 7.64 -13.37 3.51
N ARG A 14 8.20 -12.33 2.88
CA ARG A 14 9.65 -12.13 2.68
C ARG A 14 9.92 -10.63 2.55
N HIS A 15 11.08 -10.16 2.96
CA HIS A 15 11.42 -8.73 2.98
C HIS A 15 10.46 -7.87 3.83
N GLY A 16 9.66 -8.49 4.70
CA GLY A 16 8.56 -7.83 5.40
C GLY A 16 7.32 -7.54 4.53
N LEU A 17 7.24 -8.12 3.33
CA LEU A 17 6.18 -7.92 2.34
C LEU A 17 5.45 -9.22 2.00
N ILE A 18 4.21 -9.08 1.54
CA ILE A 18 3.42 -10.15 0.94
C ILE A 18 3.55 -10.02 -0.59
N PRO A 19 3.75 -11.12 -1.34
CA PRO A 19 3.97 -11.03 -2.78
C PRO A 19 2.68 -10.67 -3.54
N ASN A 20 2.82 -9.93 -4.65
CA ASN A 20 1.72 -9.64 -5.57
C ASN A 20 1.39 -10.88 -6.41
N LEU A 21 2.43 -11.44 -7.05
CA LEU A 21 2.35 -12.68 -7.80
C LEU A 21 2.86 -13.80 -6.92
N LEU A 22 2.00 -14.77 -6.61
CA LEU A 22 2.37 -15.89 -5.73
C LEU A 22 3.14 -16.99 -6.48
N ALA A 23 2.71 -17.36 -7.70
CA ALA A 23 3.33 -18.40 -8.54
C ALA A 23 3.74 -19.68 -7.76
N GLU A 24 2.77 -20.26 -7.01
CA GLU A 24 2.96 -21.42 -6.12
C GLU A 24 4.04 -21.21 -5.03
N GLY A 25 4.36 -19.96 -4.71
CA GLY A 25 5.45 -19.56 -3.84
C GLY A 25 6.82 -19.54 -4.53
N LYS A 26 7.07 -20.36 -5.56
CA LYS A 26 8.40 -20.49 -6.22
C LYS A 26 8.82 -19.28 -7.03
N GLY A 27 7.86 -18.69 -7.76
CA GLY A 27 8.07 -17.53 -8.62
C GLY A 27 7.57 -16.24 -7.99
N ALA A 28 7.49 -16.18 -6.65
CA ALA A 28 6.85 -15.07 -5.97
C ALA A 28 7.57 -13.75 -6.24
N ARG A 29 6.82 -12.71 -6.65
CA ARG A 29 7.36 -11.35 -6.88
C ARG A 29 6.89 -10.39 -5.79
N TYR A 30 7.85 -9.68 -5.22
CA TYR A 30 7.66 -8.71 -4.12
C TYR A 30 7.78 -7.28 -4.65
N ASN A 31 7.05 -6.99 -5.73
CA ASN A 31 7.04 -5.69 -6.41
C ASN A 31 5.93 -4.74 -5.92
N CYS A 32 5.15 -5.18 -4.93
CA CYS A 32 4.07 -4.41 -4.31
C CYS A 32 4.37 -4.13 -2.84
N ARG A 33 3.92 -2.98 -2.35
CA ARG A 33 4.04 -2.56 -0.94
C ARG A 33 2.69 -2.50 -0.23
N ASP A 34 1.59 -2.61 -0.95
CA ASP A 34 0.22 -2.51 -0.43
C ASP A 34 -0.33 -3.86 0.05
N ALA A 35 0.00 -4.97 -0.61
CA ALA A 35 -0.55 -6.29 -0.31
C ALA A 35 -0.37 -6.71 1.15
N VAL A 36 0.76 -6.36 1.77
CA VAL A 36 1.03 -6.66 3.19
C VAL A 36 0.02 -5.96 4.12
N TRP A 37 -0.36 -4.72 3.83
CA TRP A 37 -1.32 -3.96 4.63
C TRP A 37 -2.75 -4.47 4.45
N PHE A 38 -3.13 -4.84 3.23
CA PHE A 38 -4.42 -5.51 2.98
C PHE A 38 -4.48 -6.90 3.61
N TRP A 39 -3.38 -7.66 3.62
CA TRP A 39 -3.29 -8.95 4.29
C TRP A 39 -3.43 -8.81 5.80
N LEU A 40 -2.69 -7.88 6.43
CA LEU A 40 -2.83 -7.57 7.85
C LEU A 40 -4.28 -7.17 8.19
N TYR A 41 -4.89 -6.32 7.37
CA TYR A 41 -6.29 -5.91 7.54
C TYR A 41 -7.27 -7.08 7.38
N GLY A 42 -7.02 -7.98 6.43
CA GLY A 42 -7.77 -9.22 6.30
C GLY A 42 -7.71 -10.08 7.57
N ILE A 43 -6.56 -10.14 8.25
CA ILE A 43 -6.40 -10.85 9.53
C ILE A 43 -7.19 -10.16 10.63
N GLU A 44 -7.06 -8.84 10.77
CA GLU A 44 -7.80 -8.05 11.76
C GLU A 44 -9.31 -8.25 11.61
N ARG A 45 -9.82 -8.17 10.37
CA ARG A 45 -11.22 -8.43 10.06
C ARG A 45 -11.63 -9.85 10.40
N TYR A 46 -10.79 -10.84 10.10
CA TYR A 46 -11.06 -12.22 10.47
C TYR A 46 -11.16 -12.39 11.98
N VAL A 47 -10.22 -11.83 12.74
CA VAL A 47 -10.20 -11.90 14.21
C VAL A 47 -11.49 -11.32 14.81
N ARG A 48 -11.98 -10.19 14.26
CA ARG A 48 -13.20 -9.55 14.76
C ARG A 48 -14.51 -10.22 14.31
N MET A 49 -14.54 -10.78 13.11
CA MET A 49 -15.80 -11.23 12.48
C MET A 49 -16.05 -12.73 12.61
N ALA A 50 -14.99 -13.55 12.67
CA ALA A 50 -15.14 -14.99 12.77
C ALA A 50 -15.43 -15.42 14.22
N PRO A 51 -16.25 -16.46 14.44
CA PRO A 51 -16.35 -17.11 15.75
C PRO A 51 -14.97 -17.57 16.22
N GLU A 52 -14.59 -17.21 17.44
CA GLU A 52 -13.27 -17.51 18.01
C GLU A 52 -12.12 -17.05 17.09
N GLY A 53 -12.31 -15.96 16.34
CA GLY A 53 -11.39 -15.51 15.30
C GLY A 53 -9.96 -15.27 15.78
N HIS A 54 -9.80 -14.88 17.05
CA HIS A 54 -8.50 -14.65 17.70
C HIS A 54 -7.59 -15.89 17.72
N GLU A 55 -8.13 -17.10 17.67
CA GLU A 55 -7.32 -18.33 17.64
C GLU A 55 -6.48 -18.46 16.36
N ILE A 56 -6.81 -17.70 15.29
CA ILE A 56 -5.97 -17.65 14.10
C ILE A 56 -4.57 -17.10 14.39
N LEU A 57 -4.43 -16.20 15.37
CA LEU A 57 -3.14 -15.57 15.72
C LEU A 57 -2.12 -16.60 16.21
N LYS A 58 -2.59 -17.68 16.83
CA LYS A 58 -1.78 -18.80 17.34
C LYS A 58 -1.65 -19.94 16.32
N CYS A 59 -2.21 -19.80 15.12
CA CYS A 59 -2.09 -20.85 14.11
C CYS A 59 -0.65 -20.94 13.60
N PRO A 60 -0.08 -22.15 13.50
CA PRO A 60 1.24 -22.33 12.89
C PRO A 60 1.17 -22.03 11.40
N VAL A 61 2.16 -21.30 10.93
CA VAL A 61 2.42 -20.95 9.54
C VAL A 61 3.71 -21.63 9.14
N LEU A 62 3.68 -22.43 8.07
CA LEU A 62 4.90 -22.95 7.46
C LEU A 62 5.53 -21.85 6.60
N ARG A 63 6.63 -21.25 7.07
CA ARG A 63 7.40 -20.24 6.34
C ARG A 63 8.23 -20.92 5.26
N ILE A 64 7.89 -20.65 3.99
CA ILE A 64 8.67 -21.11 2.83
C ILE A 64 9.85 -20.17 2.50
N TYR A 65 9.82 -18.96 3.07
CA TYR A 65 10.91 -17.98 3.07
C TYR A 65 11.09 -17.42 4.48
N PRO A 66 11.85 -18.13 5.35
CA PRO A 66 12.14 -17.65 6.71
C PRO A 66 13.07 -16.43 6.72
N ASP A 67 14.01 -16.38 5.78
CA ASP A 67 14.98 -15.29 5.64
C ASP A 67 15.03 -14.78 4.19
N ASP A 68 15.51 -13.55 4.02
CA ASP A 68 15.49 -12.80 2.76
C ASP A 68 16.34 -13.39 1.64
N ASP A 69 17.28 -14.30 1.94
CA ASP A 69 18.17 -14.94 0.95
C ASP A 69 17.79 -16.39 0.64
N VAL A 70 16.81 -16.95 1.38
CA VAL A 70 16.46 -18.36 1.28
C VAL A 70 15.89 -18.72 -0.10
N ILE A 71 16.34 -19.86 -0.63
CA ILE A 71 15.80 -20.49 -1.83
C ILE A 71 14.50 -21.21 -1.43
N TYR A 72 13.52 -21.21 -2.34
CA TYR A 72 12.20 -21.80 -2.08
C TYR A 72 12.28 -23.18 -1.42
N GLY A 73 11.64 -23.31 -0.25
CA GLY A 73 11.46 -24.59 0.45
C GLY A 73 12.70 -25.10 1.20
N GLU A 74 13.85 -24.41 1.10
CA GLU A 74 14.99 -24.68 1.97
C GLU A 74 14.71 -24.09 3.36
N ASP A 75 15.09 -24.82 4.41
CA ASP A 75 14.99 -24.37 5.80
C ASP A 75 13.58 -23.91 6.22
N ALA A 76 12.53 -24.57 5.68
CA ALA A 76 11.16 -24.23 6.02
C ALA A 76 10.92 -24.42 7.53
N ARG A 77 10.41 -23.37 8.19
CA ARG A 77 10.21 -23.31 9.63
C ARG A 77 8.76 -22.97 9.97
N GLU A 78 8.28 -23.51 11.08
CA GLU A 78 6.99 -23.09 11.63
C GLU A 78 7.15 -21.83 12.47
N GLN A 79 6.22 -20.89 12.29
CA GLN A 79 6.13 -19.65 13.06
C GLN A 79 4.65 -19.37 13.31
N LEU A 80 4.29 -18.78 14.46
CA LEU A 80 2.90 -18.40 14.70
C LEU A 80 2.51 -17.24 13.79
N LEU A 81 1.25 -17.19 13.36
CA LEU A 81 0.76 -16.10 12.52
C LEU A 81 1.04 -14.72 13.14
N ILE A 82 0.87 -14.56 14.46
CA ILE A 82 1.16 -13.29 15.13
C ILE A 82 2.63 -12.87 15.01
N ASP A 83 3.56 -13.82 15.01
CA ASP A 83 4.98 -13.52 14.87
C ASP A 83 5.31 -13.13 13.42
N VAL A 84 4.62 -13.70 12.43
CA VAL A 84 4.70 -13.29 11.02
C VAL A 84 4.17 -11.86 10.84
N MET A 85 3.05 -11.52 11.50
CA MET A 85 2.52 -10.15 11.50
C MET A 85 3.49 -9.16 12.15
N TYR A 86 4.07 -9.55 13.29
CA TYR A 86 5.08 -8.75 13.99
C TYR A 86 6.32 -8.53 13.12
N GLU A 87 6.80 -9.56 12.41
CA GLU A 87 7.92 -9.44 11.47
C GLU A 87 7.61 -8.41 10.38
N ALA A 88 6.43 -8.46 9.76
CA ALA A 88 6.04 -7.49 8.74
C ALA A 88 6.08 -6.05 9.27
N LEU A 89 5.50 -5.80 10.45
CA LEU A 89 5.47 -4.47 11.08
C LEU A 89 6.88 -4.01 11.49
N SER A 90 7.67 -4.89 12.09
CA SER A 90 9.04 -4.62 12.52
C SER A 90 9.96 -4.31 11.36
N ARG A 91 9.84 -5.04 10.23
CA ARG A 91 10.60 -4.79 9.00
C ARG A 91 10.28 -3.43 8.40
N HIS A 92 9.00 -3.04 8.33
CA HIS A 92 8.62 -1.69 7.88
C HIS A 92 9.17 -0.61 8.81
N PHE A 93 9.11 -0.85 10.12
CA PHE A 93 9.65 0.07 11.11
C PHE A 93 11.17 0.22 10.98
N ALA A 94 11.92 -0.88 10.78
CA ALA A 94 13.36 -0.86 10.57
C ALA A 94 13.75 -0.19 9.24
N GLY A 95 12.92 -0.35 8.21
CA GLY A 95 13.20 0.08 6.86
C GLY A 95 13.51 -1.11 5.95
N ILE A 96 12.81 -1.15 4.83
CA ILE A 96 12.93 -2.14 3.77
C ILE A 96 13.64 -1.43 2.61
N ASP A 97 14.76 -1.99 2.18
CA ASP A 97 15.53 -1.54 1.03
C ASP A 97 16.21 -2.76 0.40
N PHE A 98 15.67 -3.22 -0.73
CA PHE A 98 16.22 -4.37 -1.45
C PHE A 98 16.01 -4.20 -2.96
N ARG A 99 16.73 -5.02 -3.71
CA ARG A 99 16.55 -5.16 -5.16
C ARG A 99 15.83 -6.47 -5.44
N GLU A 100 14.80 -6.45 -6.28
CA GLU A 100 14.06 -7.65 -6.67
C GLU A 100 15.00 -8.76 -7.13
N ARG A 101 14.74 -9.98 -6.66
CA ARG A 101 15.54 -11.14 -7.01
C ARG A 101 15.37 -11.44 -8.49
N ASN A 102 16.49 -11.70 -9.18
CA ASN A 102 16.55 -11.89 -10.63
C ASN A 102 16.14 -10.63 -11.43
N ALA A 103 16.32 -9.43 -10.85
CA ALA A 103 16.08 -8.15 -11.53
C ALA A 103 16.72 -8.10 -12.93
N GLY A 104 15.92 -7.71 -13.91
CA GLY A 104 16.27 -7.70 -15.33
C GLY A 104 15.10 -8.18 -16.19
N PHE A 105 15.38 -8.32 -17.49
CA PHE A 105 14.39 -8.66 -18.51
C PHE A 105 13.64 -9.97 -18.24
N GLU A 106 14.22 -10.91 -17.47
CA GLU A 106 13.60 -12.20 -17.18
C GLU A 106 12.37 -12.09 -16.27
N ILE A 107 12.33 -11.11 -15.36
CA ILE A 107 11.20 -10.92 -14.46
C ILE A 107 10.29 -9.77 -14.89
N ASP A 108 10.83 -8.78 -15.58
CA ASP A 108 10.07 -7.68 -16.18
C ASP A 108 10.82 -7.10 -17.39
N GLU A 109 10.27 -7.29 -18.58
CA GLU A 109 10.93 -6.85 -19.81
C GLU A 109 10.80 -5.34 -20.07
N HIS A 110 9.92 -4.63 -19.37
CA HIS A 110 9.64 -3.23 -19.64
C HIS A 110 10.23 -2.29 -18.58
N MET A 111 10.27 -2.71 -17.33
CA MET A 111 10.72 -1.93 -16.19
C MET A 111 12.17 -1.44 -16.36
N LYS A 112 12.43 -0.19 -15.95
CA LYS A 112 13.79 0.37 -15.89
C LYS A 112 14.58 -0.25 -14.73
N ASP A 113 15.90 -0.18 -14.79
CA ASP A 113 16.79 -0.78 -13.78
C ASP A 113 16.48 -0.31 -12.35
N GLU A 114 16.15 0.97 -12.19
CA GLU A 114 15.79 1.58 -10.92
C GLU A 114 14.43 1.12 -10.37
N GLY A 115 13.54 0.65 -11.25
CA GLY A 115 12.21 0.15 -10.88
C GLY A 115 12.27 -1.12 -10.03
N PHE A 116 13.32 -1.93 -10.20
CA PHE A 116 13.56 -3.14 -9.41
C PHE A 116 14.02 -2.88 -7.97
N ASN A 117 14.33 -1.62 -7.62
CA ASN A 117 14.70 -1.26 -6.26
C ASN A 117 13.43 -0.94 -5.46
N VAL A 118 13.13 -1.78 -4.47
CA VAL A 118 11.94 -1.69 -3.62
C VAL A 118 12.33 -1.08 -2.28
N LYS A 119 11.60 -0.03 -1.90
CA LYS A 119 11.76 0.63 -0.60
C LYS A 119 10.43 0.79 0.11
N ALA A 120 10.43 0.59 1.43
CA ALA A 120 9.34 0.98 2.31
C ALA A 120 9.89 1.30 3.70
N TYR A 121 9.42 2.36 4.35
CA TYR A 121 9.91 2.77 5.67
C TYR A 121 8.89 3.62 6.41
N VAL A 122 9.06 3.73 7.72
CA VAL A 122 8.24 4.59 8.58
C VAL A 122 8.94 5.94 8.76
N ASP A 123 8.30 7.02 8.32
CA ASP A 123 8.76 8.38 8.65
C ASP A 123 8.61 8.61 10.16
N ARG A 124 9.72 8.91 10.84
CA ARG A 124 9.76 9.07 12.30
C ARG A 124 8.96 10.27 12.81
N ASN A 125 8.77 11.28 11.97
CA ASN A 125 8.04 12.49 12.33
C ASN A 125 6.53 12.22 12.32
N THR A 126 6.04 11.61 11.24
CA THR A 126 4.60 11.43 10.99
C THR A 126 4.06 10.06 11.39
N GLY A 127 4.92 9.05 11.48
CA GLY A 127 4.52 7.65 11.61
C GLY A 127 4.04 7.01 10.31
N PHE A 128 4.04 7.75 9.19
CA PHE A 128 3.55 7.26 7.91
C PHE A 128 4.46 6.22 7.28
N ILE A 129 3.85 5.28 6.55
CA ILE A 129 4.49 4.30 5.70
C ILE A 129 4.78 4.95 4.34
N HIS A 130 6.03 5.36 4.15
CA HIS A 130 6.55 5.81 2.86
C HIS A 130 7.13 4.62 2.10
N GLY A 131 7.21 4.73 0.78
CA GLY A 131 7.86 3.71 -0.04
C GLY A 131 7.72 3.96 -1.52
N GLY A 132 8.27 3.06 -2.31
CA GLY A 132 8.28 3.16 -3.75
C GLY A 132 9.33 4.16 -4.29
N ASN A 133 9.29 4.35 -5.60
CA ASN A 133 10.04 5.37 -6.32
C ASN A 133 9.30 5.68 -7.65
N ARG A 134 9.70 6.74 -8.36
CA ARG A 134 9.03 7.16 -9.61
C ARG A 134 9.03 6.14 -10.75
N TRP A 135 9.83 5.08 -10.64
CA TRP A 135 10.02 4.03 -11.65
C TRP A 135 9.40 2.69 -11.24
N ASN A 136 8.66 2.62 -10.14
CA ASN A 136 7.98 1.41 -9.69
C ASN A 136 6.47 1.60 -9.49
N CYS A 137 5.81 0.44 -9.37
CA CYS A 137 4.36 0.29 -9.32
C CYS A 137 3.96 -0.42 -8.01
N GLY A 138 4.32 0.17 -6.86
CA GLY A 138 4.17 -0.51 -5.57
C GLY A 138 2.73 -0.62 -5.04
N THR A 139 1.73 -0.08 -5.73
CA THR A 139 0.32 -0.09 -5.29
C THR A 139 -0.56 -0.62 -6.39
N TRP A 140 -1.79 -1.03 -6.08
CA TRP A 140 -2.78 -1.60 -7.01
C TRP A 140 -2.99 -0.81 -8.32
N MET A 141 -2.71 0.50 -8.33
CA MET A 141 -2.59 1.28 -9.57
C MET A 141 -1.22 1.01 -10.24
N ASP A 142 -1.02 -0.20 -10.76
CA ASP A 142 0.30 -0.79 -11.00
C ASP A 142 0.76 -0.83 -12.47
N LYS A 143 0.11 -0.06 -13.36
CA LYS A 143 0.40 -0.10 -14.79
C LYS A 143 1.79 0.43 -15.14
N MET A 144 2.71 -0.48 -15.47
CA MET A 144 3.99 -0.19 -16.12
C MET A 144 3.80 0.03 -17.64
N GLY A 145 4.32 1.13 -18.17
CA GLY A 145 4.31 1.39 -19.61
C GLY A 145 5.22 0.44 -20.39
N SER A 146 4.80 0.06 -21.58
CA SER A 146 5.47 -0.98 -22.38
C SER A 146 5.62 -0.65 -23.87
N SER A 147 5.13 0.50 -24.34
CA SER A 147 5.28 0.95 -25.72
C SER A 147 6.60 1.71 -25.92
N GLU A 148 7.51 1.13 -26.72
CA GLU A 148 8.68 1.86 -27.23
C GLU A 148 8.26 2.95 -28.21
N LYS A 149 7.31 2.61 -29.09
CA LYS A 149 6.81 3.48 -30.17
C LYS A 149 6.24 4.79 -29.63
N ALA A 150 5.49 4.73 -28.54
CA ALA A 150 4.89 5.91 -27.90
C ALA A 150 5.78 6.50 -26.79
N GLY A 151 6.94 5.89 -26.50
CA GLY A 151 7.89 6.39 -25.50
C GLY A 151 7.40 6.32 -24.05
N ASN A 152 6.59 5.31 -23.70
CA ASN A 152 6.20 5.03 -22.31
C ASN A 152 6.85 3.77 -21.71
N ARG A 153 7.63 2.98 -22.48
CA ARG A 153 8.31 1.78 -21.97
C ARG A 153 9.12 2.09 -20.70
N GLY A 154 8.83 1.35 -19.63
CA GLY A 154 9.52 1.47 -18.34
C GLY A 154 9.12 2.69 -17.52
N GLU A 155 8.07 3.40 -17.92
CA GLU A 155 7.51 4.50 -17.13
C GLU A 155 6.17 4.08 -16.54
N PRO A 156 6.05 4.00 -15.20
CA PRO A 156 4.76 3.83 -14.54
C PRO A 156 3.79 4.92 -14.97
N ALA A 157 2.54 4.54 -15.24
CA ALA A 157 1.47 5.50 -15.52
C ALA A 157 1.08 6.29 -14.27
N THR A 158 1.11 5.62 -13.12
CA THR A 158 0.62 6.10 -11.83
C THR A 158 1.60 5.70 -10.72
N PRO A 159 2.86 6.20 -10.73
CA PRO A 159 3.77 5.94 -9.62
C PRO A 159 3.20 6.61 -8.37
N ARG A 160 2.86 5.80 -7.37
CA ARG A 160 2.33 6.26 -6.08
C ARG A 160 3.37 6.05 -4.99
N ASP A 161 4.54 6.65 -5.18
CA ASP A 161 5.62 6.69 -4.19
C ASP A 161 5.32 7.71 -3.08
N GLY A 162 6.03 7.60 -1.95
CA GLY A 162 5.71 8.35 -0.73
C GLY A 162 4.63 7.67 0.11
N ALA A 163 3.84 8.44 0.86
CA ALA A 163 2.79 7.90 1.74
C ALA A 163 1.44 7.83 1.01
N ALA A 164 1.07 6.65 0.50
CA ALA A 164 -0.24 6.42 -0.10
C ALA A 164 -1.35 6.41 0.95
N VAL A 165 -2.45 7.12 0.67
CA VAL A 165 -3.50 7.44 1.65
C VAL A 165 -4.12 6.20 2.31
N GLU A 166 -4.40 5.15 1.54
CA GLU A 166 -5.02 3.92 2.03
C GLU A 166 -4.08 3.14 2.95
N LEU A 167 -2.77 3.18 2.69
CA LEU A 167 -1.79 2.43 3.49
C LEU A 167 -1.67 3.02 4.89
N GLN A 168 -1.81 4.34 5.05
CA GLN A 168 -1.72 4.97 6.36
C GLN A 168 -2.92 4.61 7.24
N ALA A 169 -4.11 4.56 6.63
CA ALA A 169 -5.34 4.17 7.33
C ALA A 169 -5.37 2.68 7.68
N LEU A 170 -4.93 1.82 6.77
CA LEU A 170 -4.74 0.40 7.05
C LEU A 170 -3.72 0.22 8.18
N ALA A 171 -2.56 0.86 8.11
CA ALA A 171 -1.55 0.81 9.16
C ALA A 171 -2.10 1.27 10.52
N TYR A 172 -2.77 2.42 10.57
CA TYR A 172 -3.41 2.92 11.78
C TYR A 172 -4.40 1.92 12.39
N ASN A 173 -5.26 1.32 11.56
CA ASN A 173 -6.24 0.33 12.00
C ASN A 173 -5.53 -0.89 12.63
N ILE A 174 -4.50 -1.42 11.97
CA ILE A 174 -3.72 -2.56 12.48
C ILE A 174 -3.00 -2.22 13.76
N LEU A 175 -2.38 -1.04 13.87
CA LEU A 175 -1.67 -0.63 15.07
C LEU A 175 -2.63 -0.48 16.25
N CYS A 176 -3.84 0.03 16.03
CA CYS A 176 -4.89 0.05 17.06
C CYS A 176 -5.30 -1.36 17.49
N ALA A 177 -5.46 -2.29 16.54
CA ALA A 177 -5.80 -3.68 16.85
C ALA A 177 -4.68 -4.39 17.63
N MET A 178 -3.42 -4.20 17.22
CA MET A 178 -2.25 -4.74 17.91
C MET A 178 -2.13 -4.19 19.34
N ALA A 179 -2.41 -2.90 19.55
CA ALA A 179 -2.48 -2.29 20.88
C ALA A 179 -3.57 -2.95 21.73
N GLU A 180 -4.80 -3.05 21.21
CA GLU A 180 -5.95 -3.68 21.89
C GLU A 180 -5.66 -5.15 22.26
N TRP A 181 -5.06 -5.91 21.34
CA TRP A 181 -4.69 -7.30 21.58
C TRP A 181 -3.56 -7.44 22.61
N SER A 182 -2.63 -6.50 22.64
CA SER A 182 -1.56 -6.49 23.64
C SER A 182 -2.10 -6.14 25.03
N ASP A 183 -2.92 -5.08 25.13
CA ASP A 183 -3.52 -4.62 26.38
C ASP A 183 -4.47 -5.66 27.00
N SER A 184 -5.14 -6.47 26.18
CA SER A 184 -5.97 -7.59 26.63
C SER A 184 -5.20 -8.86 26.97
N GLY A 185 -3.88 -8.91 26.71
CA GLY A 185 -3.03 -10.08 26.93
C GLY A 185 -3.21 -11.19 25.88
N LEU A 186 -3.86 -10.89 24.74
CA LEU A 186 -4.03 -11.84 23.64
C LEU A 186 -2.71 -12.08 22.89
N ILE A 187 -1.85 -11.05 22.82
CA ILE A 187 -0.51 -11.12 22.24
C ILE A 187 0.53 -10.57 23.22
N SER A 188 1.77 -11.02 23.12
CA SER A 188 2.86 -10.57 23.99
C SER A 188 3.63 -9.38 23.43
N GLN A 189 3.58 -9.17 22.11
CA GLN A 189 4.24 -8.06 21.43
C GLN A 189 3.52 -6.75 21.73
N ASN A 190 4.22 -5.75 22.28
CA ASN A 190 3.65 -4.47 22.73
C ASN A 190 4.11 -3.25 21.90
N GLY A 191 4.93 -3.47 20.88
CA GLY A 191 5.50 -2.43 20.04
C GLY A 191 6.55 -2.98 19.08
N VAL A 192 7.30 -2.07 18.47
CA VAL A 192 8.44 -2.34 17.59
C VAL A 192 9.68 -1.61 18.08
N SER A 193 10.86 -2.14 17.77
CA SER A 193 12.13 -1.51 18.10
C SER A 193 13.12 -1.66 16.96
N HIS A 194 13.88 -0.60 16.69
CA HIS A 194 15.01 -0.62 15.76
C HIS A 194 16.05 0.39 16.22
N ASP A 195 17.32 -0.03 16.25
CA ASP A 195 18.43 0.73 16.82
C ASP A 195 18.13 1.25 18.24
N SER A 196 18.02 2.58 18.40
CA SER A 196 17.73 3.25 19.67
C SER A 196 16.26 3.66 19.82
N GLU A 197 15.43 3.41 18.80
CA GLU A 197 14.02 3.78 18.81
C GLU A 197 13.15 2.59 19.21
N ASN A 198 12.23 2.83 20.15
CA ASN A 198 11.23 1.86 20.58
C ASN A 198 9.87 2.54 20.66
N TRP A 199 8.93 2.08 19.85
CA TRP A 199 7.56 2.60 19.81
C TRP A 199 6.58 1.49 20.19
N THR A 200 5.75 1.75 21.19
CA THR A 200 4.54 0.95 21.42
C THR A 200 3.59 1.05 20.23
N TRP A 201 2.69 0.07 20.07
CA TRP A 201 1.67 0.10 19.02
C TRP A 201 0.82 1.37 19.08
N SER A 202 0.40 1.78 20.28
CA SER A 202 -0.38 3.00 20.52
C SER A 202 0.40 4.27 20.18
N GLN A 203 1.70 4.34 20.49
CA GLN A 203 2.53 5.50 20.12
C GLN A 203 2.65 5.64 18.60
N TRP A 204 2.81 4.53 17.88
CA TRP A 204 2.87 4.57 16.42
C TRP A 204 1.51 4.98 15.83
N ALA A 205 0.41 4.39 16.30
CA ALA A 205 -0.95 4.75 15.86
C ALA A 205 -1.25 6.25 16.09
N GLU A 206 -0.92 6.79 17.27
CA GLU A 206 -1.15 8.20 17.60
C GLU A 206 -0.31 9.16 16.75
N LYS A 207 0.91 8.77 16.36
CA LYS A 207 1.69 9.55 15.38
C LYS A 207 0.96 9.65 14.04
N ILE A 208 0.49 8.53 13.49
CA ILE A 208 -0.27 8.54 12.23
C ILE A 208 -1.51 9.41 12.38
N LYS A 209 -2.29 9.21 13.45
CA LYS A 209 -3.52 9.96 13.70
C LYS A 209 -3.30 11.47 13.81
N ALA A 210 -2.28 11.90 14.55
CA ALA A 210 -1.96 13.30 14.74
C ALA A 210 -1.53 14.00 13.43
N ASN A 211 -1.00 13.25 12.47
CA ASN A 211 -0.46 13.79 11.22
C ASN A 211 -1.35 13.54 9.99
N PHE A 212 -2.25 12.55 10.01
CA PHE A 212 -3.04 12.14 8.86
C PHE A 212 -3.84 13.32 8.27
N GLU A 213 -4.77 13.87 9.03
CA GLU A 213 -5.61 14.97 8.52
C GLU A 213 -4.78 16.20 8.12
N PRO A 214 -3.85 16.73 8.95
CA PRO A 214 -3.04 17.90 8.58
C PRO A 214 -2.23 17.74 7.28
N GLN A 215 -1.77 16.53 6.98
CA GLN A 215 -0.93 16.26 5.81
C GLN A 215 -1.76 15.94 4.55
N PHE A 216 -2.85 15.18 4.71
CA PHE A 216 -3.67 14.69 3.59
C PHE A 216 -4.82 15.61 3.21
N TYR A 217 -5.40 16.39 4.12
CA TYR A 217 -6.57 17.20 3.78
C TYR A 217 -6.20 18.48 3.03
N VAL A 218 -6.80 18.67 1.85
CA VAL A 218 -6.68 19.90 1.06
C VAL A 218 -7.87 20.79 1.40
N SER A 219 -7.64 21.83 2.20
CA SER A 219 -8.71 22.73 2.64
C SER A 219 -9.20 23.67 1.53
N GLU A 220 -10.35 24.31 1.74
CA GLU A 220 -10.90 25.33 0.83
C GLU A 220 -9.92 26.47 0.51
N ASN A 221 -9.07 26.84 1.46
CA ASN A 221 -8.10 27.93 1.34
C ASN A 221 -6.69 27.46 0.98
N ASP A 222 -6.50 26.18 0.63
CA ASP A 222 -5.18 25.67 0.24
C ASP A 222 -4.79 26.21 -1.14
N ASP A 223 -3.71 26.99 -1.15
CA ASP A 223 -3.10 27.64 -2.32
C ASP A 223 -1.77 27.00 -2.73
N SER A 224 -1.48 25.79 -2.20
CA SER A 224 -0.29 25.03 -2.57
C SER A 224 -0.21 24.83 -4.08
N LYS A 225 1.02 24.90 -4.62
CA LYS A 225 1.33 24.95 -6.06
C LYS A 225 0.58 23.93 -6.93
N TYR A 226 0.34 22.72 -6.43
CA TYR A 226 -0.22 21.62 -7.20
C TYR A 226 -1.71 21.34 -6.93
N VAL A 227 -2.39 22.16 -6.14
CA VAL A 227 -3.80 21.97 -5.81
C VAL A 227 -4.68 22.11 -7.06
N ASN A 228 -5.29 20.99 -7.49
CA ASN A 228 -6.32 21.00 -8.53
C ASN A 228 -7.72 21.23 -7.91
N ARG A 229 -8.08 20.44 -6.89
CA ARG A 229 -9.35 20.55 -6.15
C ARG A 229 -9.12 20.77 -4.66
N ARG A 230 -10.11 21.39 -4.01
CA ARG A 230 -10.17 21.60 -2.55
C ARG A 230 -11.28 20.78 -1.92
N ASN A 231 -11.25 20.68 -0.60
CA ASN A 231 -12.12 19.83 0.20
C ASN A 231 -12.01 18.36 -0.20
N ILE A 232 -10.78 17.91 -0.48
CA ILE A 232 -10.44 16.54 -0.85
C ILE A 232 -9.38 16.00 0.12
N LEU A 233 -9.15 14.69 0.07
CA LEU A 233 -7.95 14.08 0.60
C LEU A 233 -6.97 13.84 -0.55
N LYS A 234 -5.71 14.23 -0.34
CA LYS A 234 -4.57 13.90 -1.20
C LYS A 234 -4.49 12.40 -1.45
N ASP A 235 -4.02 12.00 -2.62
CA ASP A 235 -3.82 10.59 -2.94
C ASP A 235 -2.54 10.03 -2.30
N THR A 236 -1.49 10.86 -2.26
CA THR A 236 -0.22 10.57 -1.61
C THR A 236 0.29 11.79 -0.84
N VAL A 237 1.26 11.58 0.05
CA VAL A 237 2.06 12.64 0.66
C VAL A 237 3.54 12.38 0.41
N GLY A 238 4.23 13.35 -0.19
CA GLY A 238 5.66 13.28 -0.45
C GLY A 238 6.02 12.41 -1.64
N SER A 239 5.15 12.29 -2.65
CA SER A 239 5.52 11.68 -3.93
C SER A 239 6.59 12.50 -4.65
N SER A 240 7.49 11.80 -5.34
CA SER A 240 8.58 12.42 -6.10
C SER A 240 8.11 13.33 -7.25
N LEU A 241 6.89 13.16 -7.75
CA LEU A 241 6.32 14.01 -8.80
C LEU A 241 5.59 15.24 -8.25
N GLY A 242 5.28 15.26 -6.94
CA GLY A 242 4.69 16.39 -6.22
C GLY A 242 3.24 16.71 -6.58
N TYR A 243 2.88 16.74 -7.87
CA TYR A 243 1.50 16.97 -8.29
C TYR A 243 0.58 15.77 -8.04
N SER A 244 1.14 14.56 -8.10
CA SER A 244 0.45 13.30 -7.81
C SER A 244 -0.16 13.26 -6.41
N ASP A 245 0.46 13.95 -5.44
CA ASP A 245 -0.09 14.11 -4.09
C ASP A 245 -1.50 14.73 -4.14
N TYR A 246 -1.74 15.68 -5.04
CA TYR A 246 -2.98 16.49 -5.08
C TYR A 246 -4.02 15.99 -6.09
N GLU A 247 -3.78 14.83 -6.72
CA GLU A 247 -4.74 14.23 -7.64
C GLU A 247 -5.97 13.72 -6.87
N LEU A 248 -7.18 14.13 -7.29
CA LEU A 248 -8.40 13.54 -6.75
C LEU A 248 -8.58 12.13 -7.34
N ARG A 249 -8.28 11.12 -6.51
CA ARG A 249 -8.41 9.68 -6.81
C ARG A 249 -9.33 8.99 -5.82
N PRO A 250 -9.85 7.79 -6.12
CA PRO A 250 -10.79 7.10 -5.23
C PRO A 250 -10.13 6.45 -4.01
N ASN A 251 -8.80 6.41 -3.93
CA ASN A 251 -8.07 5.63 -2.93
C ASN A 251 -8.36 6.05 -1.47
N PHE A 252 -8.60 7.34 -1.22
CA PHE A 252 -8.95 7.82 0.12
C PHE A 252 -10.27 7.24 0.65
N THR A 253 -11.15 6.74 -0.22
CA THR A 253 -12.38 6.08 0.23
C THR A 253 -12.10 4.78 0.99
N ILE A 254 -11.00 4.09 0.67
CA ILE A 254 -10.50 2.96 1.45
C ILE A 254 -10.10 3.45 2.84
N ALA A 255 -9.35 4.56 2.92
CA ALA A 255 -8.94 5.14 4.20
C ALA A 255 -10.14 5.50 5.09
N LEU A 256 -11.15 6.16 4.54
CA LEU A 256 -12.37 6.52 5.28
C LEU A 256 -13.21 5.29 5.66
N ALA A 257 -13.14 4.19 4.90
CA ALA A 257 -13.84 2.96 5.21
C ALA A 257 -13.15 2.14 6.32
N THR A 258 -11.81 2.13 6.36
CA THR A 258 -11.04 1.31 7.30
C THR A 258 -10.67 2.05 8.59
N ALA A 259 -10.54 3.37 8.54
CA ALA A 259 -10.19 4.20 9.69
C ALA A 259 -10.93 5.56 9.67
N PRO A 260 -12.27 5.56 9.85
CA PRO A 260 -13.11 6.77 9.74
C PRO A 260 -12.79 7.86 10.76
N THR A 261 -12.02 7.56 11.80
CA THR A 261 -11.64 8.50 12.88
C THR A 261 -10.35 9.27 12.61
N LEU A 262 -9.68 9.03 11.48
CA LEU A 262 -8.47 9.76 11.09
C LEU A 262 -8.74 11.16 10.55
N VAL A 263 -10.00 11.45 10.18
CA VAL A 263 -10.42 12.72 9.60
C VAL A 263 -11.67 13.18 10.31
N ASP A 264 -11.78 14.48 10.56
CA ASP A 264 -12.97 15.13 11.04
C ASP A 264 -14.18 14.73 10.17
N PRO A 265 -15.31 14.31 10.76
CA PRO A 265 -16.46 13.82 10.00
C PRO A 265 -17.00 14.79 8.97
N HIS A 266 -16.95 16.11 9.22
CA HIS A 266 -17.43 17.10 8.25
C HIS A 266 -16.47 17.20 7.05
N LYS A 267 -15.15 17.23 7.30
CA LYS A 267 -14.14 17.20 6.22
C LYS A 267 -14.21 15.92 5.39
N ALA A 268 -14.36 14.77 6.06
CA ALA A 268 -14.54 13.47 5.41
C ALA A 268 -15.78 13.45 4.51
N TRP A 269 -16.91 14.00 5.00
CA TRP A 269 -18.14 14.12 4.23
C TRP A 269 -17.96 14.98 2.97
N LEU A 270 -17.29 16.13 3.09
CA LEU A 270 -16.98 16.98 1.93
C LEU A 270 -16.14 16.25 0.89
N ALA A 271 -15.11 15.50 1.32
CA ALA A 271 -14.28 14.71 0.41
C ALA A 271 -15.09 13.60 -0.28
N LEU A 272 -15.99 12.92 0.44
CA LEU A 272 -16.90 11.92 -0.14
C LEU A 272 -17.88 12.53 -1.15
N GLU A 273 -18.44 13.72 -0.88
CA GLU A 273 -19.28 14.44 -1.84
C GLU A 273 -18.47 14.84 -3.09
N ALA A 274 -17.19 15.20 -2.94
CA ALA A 274 -16.31 15.41 -4.09
C ALA A 274 -16.11 14.12 -4.92
N ALA A 275 -15.82 12.98 -4.29
CA ALA A 275 -15.72 11.70 -5.00
C ALA A 275 -17.04 11.31 -5.68
N LYS A 276 -18.17 11.48 -5.01
CA LYS A 276 -19.51 11.23 -5.59
C LYS A 276 -19.78 12.13 -6.79
N LYS A 277 -19.40 13.40 -6.73
CA LYS A 277 -19.64 14.37 -7.79
C LYS A 277 -18.74 14.17 -9.00
N TYR A 278 -17.45 13.87 -8.78
CA TYR A 278 -16.45 13.88 -9.85
C TYR A 278 -16.03 12.47 -10.30
N LEU A 279 -15.91 11.53 -9.36
CA LEU A 279 -15.37 10.20 -9.64
C LEU A 279 -16.46 9.14 -9.85
N LEU A 280 -17.59 9.21 -9.16
CA LEU A 280 -18.62 8.16 -9.27
C LEU A 280 -19.19 8.08 -10.70
N GLY A 281 -19.04 6.93 -11.32
CA GLY A 281 -19.70 6.55 -12.56
C GLY A 281 -20.92 5.66 -12.32
N PRO A 282 -21.61 5.21 -13.38
CA PRO A 282 -22.84 4.42 -13.24
C PRO A 282 -22.63 3.05 -12.57
N ILE A 283 -21.48 2.41 -12.82
CA ILE A 283 -21.16 1.04 -12.38
C ILE A 283 -19.77 0.92 -11.73
N GLY A 284 -18.99 1.99 -11.72
CA GLY A 284 -17.62 2.02 -11.25
C GLY A 284 -17.22 3.42 -10.81
N ILE A 285 -16.01 3.55 -10.27
CA ILE A 285 -15.45 4.83 -9.84
C ILE A 285 -14.27 5.17 -10.75
N LYS A 286 -14.22 6.39 -11.25
CA LYS A 286 -13.10 6.88 -12.05
C LYS A 286 -11.84 6.87 -11.22
N THR A 287 -10.76 6.40 -11.82
CA THR A 287 -9.44 6.26 -11.16
C THR A 287 -8.70 7.58 -11.04
N LEU A 288 -9.10 8.60 -11.81
CA LEU A 288 -8.62 9.97 -11.76
C LEU A 288 -9.77 10.95 -12.06
N ASP A 289 -9.68 12.17 -11.52
CA ASP A 289 -10.62 13.25 -11.80
C ASP A 289 -10.63 13.70 -13.28
N PRO A 290 -11.81 13.78 -13.93
CA PRO A 290 -11.94 14.25 -15.32
C PRO A 290 -11.38 15.64 -15.65
N SER A 291 -11.15 16.49 -14.65
CA SER A 291 -10.53 17.80 -14.89
C SER A 291 -9.01 17.77 -14.95
N ASP A 292 -8.40 16.64 -14.59
CA ASP A 292 -6.96 16.46 -14.62
C ASP A 292 -6.44 16.35 -16.07
N TRP A 293 -5.28 16.95 -16.34
CA TRP A 293 -4.64 16.92 -17.65
C TRP A 293 -4.23 15.50 -18.08
N ALA A 294 -4.02 14.59 -17.12
CA ALA A 294 -3.66 13.20 -17.35
C ALA A 294 -4.88 12.29 -17.59
N TYR A 295 -6.11 12.78 -17.36
CA TYR A 295 -7.32 11.98 -17.48
C TYR A 295 -7.54 11.41 -18.89
N ASN A 296 -7.79 10.10 -18.97
CA ASN A 296 -8.19 9.37 -20.15
C ASN A 296 -9.06 8.15 -19.75
N GLY A 297 -10.39 8.31 -19.88
CA GLY A 297 -11.38 7.32 -19.39
C GLY A 297 -11.65 6.12 -20.31
N ASP A 298 -11.03 6.06 -21.49
CA ASP A 298 -11.25 4.98 -22.45
C ASP A 298 -10.02 4.08 -22.52
N TYR A 299 -10.05 2.93 -21.85
CA TYR A 299 -8.90 2.01 -21.83
C TYR A 299 -8.66 1.36 -23.20
N TYR A 300 -7.46 1.56 -23.76
CA TYR A 300 -7.01 0.96 -25.01
C TYR A 300 -5.70 0.21 -24.79
N ASN A 301 -5.63 -1.07 -25.16
CA ASN A 301 -4.41 -1.88 -24.99
C ASN A 301 -3.66 -2.13 -26.32
N ASP A 302 -3.89 -1.30 -27.33
CA ASP A 302 -3.18 -1.35 -28.62
C ASP A 302 -1.89 -0.52 -28.58
N ASP A 303 -0.90 -0.92 -29.40
CA ASP A 303 0.37 -0.19 -29.51
C ASP A 303 0.24 1.00 -30.49
N GLY A 304 -0.47 2.02 -30.01
CA GLY A 304 -0.73 3.29 -30.71
C GLY A 304 0.50 4.22 -30.78
N CYS A 305 0.25 5.47 -31.17
CA CYS A 305 1.28 6.53 -31.17
C CYS A 305 1.13 7.52 -30.00
N ASP A 306 -0.02 7.50 -29.30
CA ASP A 306 -0.26 8.37 -28.15
C ASP A 306 0.28 7.71 -26.89
N LYS A 307 1.23 8.39 -26.24
CA LYS A 307 1.84 7.95 -24.98
C LYS A 307 0.79 7.63 -23.90
N LYS A 308 -0.29 8.42 -23.85
CA LYS A 308 -1.31 8.32 -22.80
C LYS A 308 -2.11 7.02 -22.86
N THR A 309 -2.29 6.45 -24.04
CA THR A 309 -3.13 5.26 -24.25
C THR A 309 -2.34 4.04 -24.68
N ALA A 310 -1.21 4.20 -25.37
CA ALA A 310 -0.48 3.10 -25.97
C ALA A 310 -0.14 2.00 -24.95
N CYS A 311 -0.45 0.76 -25.33
CA CYS A 311 -0.29 -0.44 -24.51
C CYS A 311 -0.99 -0.34 -23.14
N GLY A 312 -2.11 0.37 -23.06
CA GLY A 312 -2.94 0.45 -21.87
C GLY A 312 -2.40 1.35 -20.78
N TRP A 313 -1.52 2.31 -21.09
CA TRP A 313 -0.93 3.18 -20.08
C TRP A 313 -1.98 3.95 -19.26
N ASN A 314 -3.17 4.18 -19.81
CA ASN A 314 -4.30 4.80 -19.11
C ASN A 314 -5.12 3.86 -18.20
N TYR A 315 -4.68 2.63 -17.92
CA TYR A 315 -5.44 1.66 -17.13
C TYR A 315 -5.96 2.19 -15.78
N HIS A 316 -5.22 3.11 -15.14
CA HIS A 316 -5.60 3.78 -13.90
C HIS A 316 -5.66 5.31 -14.04
N GLN A 317 -6.04 5.82 -15.22
CA GLN A 317 -6.10 7.25 -15.50
C GLN A 317 -7.49 7.74 -15.93
N GLY A 318 -8.57 7.05 -15.59
CA GLY A 318 -9.93 7.58 -15.78
C GLY A 318 -11.07 6.71 -15.28
#